data_AF-A0A7L3MGC8-F1
#
_entry.id   AF-A0A7L3MGC8-F1
#
_cell.length_a   1.000
_cell.length_b   1.000
_cell.length_c   1.000
_cell.angle_alpha   90.00
_cell.angle_beta   90.00
_cell.angle_gamma   90.00
#
_symmetry.space_group_name_H-M   'P 1'
#
loop_
_entity.id
_entity.type
_entity.pdbx_description
1 polymer ?
#
loop_
_entity_poly.entity_id
_entity_poly.type
_entity_poly.pdbx_seq_one_letter_code
_entity_poly.pdbx_strand_id
1 'polypeptide(L)'
;TDCKSGIEIICNTEKEGKTTLALQLCESFLVPQLQNGDMYCIWDLIFIWSKLQLKSNPSKQVFVDQCYQLLRIATNVRVIFPFMKVIKDEVGEDGLQICVEICGCALQLDLREDPNMKSLIYKAIAHFLPNDLEILRICALSVFFLERTLESYYTVEHLYKCADEEYNECTSSVQNRVRFELLPILKKGLFFDPEFWNFLMIKQNCLALLGDKALD
;
A
#
# COMPACT_ATOMS: atom_id res chain seq x y z
N THR A 1 -20.40 -13.55 19.19
CA THR A 1 -19.55 -12.88 20.19
C THR A 1 -19.03 -11.60 19.56
N ASP A 2 -19.07 -10.46 20.24
CA ASP A 2 -18.56 -9.18 19.68
C ASP A 2 -17.05 -9.28 19.42
N CYS A 3 -16.55 -8.72 18.32
CA CYS A 3 -15.14 -8.84 17.93
C CYS A 3 -14.19 -8.32 19.03
N LYS A 4 -14.59 -7.29 19.77
CA LYS A 4 -13.81 -6.76 20.90
C LYS A 4 -13.69 -7.77 22.05
N SER A 5 -14.79 -8.45 22.37
CA SER A 5 -14.74 -9.56 23.34
C SER A 5 -13.89 -10.73 22.84
N GLY A 6 -13.87 -10.97 21.53
CA GLY A 6 -12.98 -11.94 20.88
C GLY A 6 -11.50 -11.62 21.08
N ILE A 7 -11.11 -10.35 20.87
CA ILE A 7 -9.73 -9.87 21.11
C ILE A 7 -9.30 -10.11 22.56
N GLU A 8 -10.17 -9.79 23.52
CA GLU A 8 -9.86 -10.02 24.95
C GLU A 8 -9.63 -11.51 25.25
N ILE A 9 -10.47 -12.40 24.70
CA ILE A 9 -10.32 -13.86 24.84
C ILE A 9 -8.99 -14.33 24.24
N ILE A 10 -8.63 -13.84 23.05
CA ILE A 10 -7.35 -14.19 22.40
C ILE A 10 -6.17 -13.76 23.28
N CYS A 11 -6.16 -12.51 23.73
CA CYS A 11 -5.09 -11.97 24.57
C CYS A 11 -4.97 -12.70 25.92
N ASN A 12 -6.09 -13.05 26.55
CA ASN A 12 -6.07 -13.80 27.80
C ASN A 12 -5.56 -15.24 27.59
N THR A 13 -5.96 -15.89 26.49
CA THR A 13 -5.45 -17.21 26.11
C THR A 13 -3.94 -17.20 25.85
N GLU A 14 -3.43 -16.13 25.23
CA GLU A 14 -2.00 -15.92 24.99
C GLU A 14 -1.23 -15.73 26.31
N LYS A 15 -1.76 -14.94 27.25
CA LYS A 15 -1.18 -14.74 28.60
C LYS A 15 -1.11 -16.03 29.43
N GLU A 16 -2.05 -16.96 29.22
CA GLU A 16 -2.00 -18.31 29.81
C GLU A 16 -0.91 -19.21 29.19
N GLY A 17 -0.15 -18.71 28.22
CA GLY A 17 0.91 -19.44 27.52
C GLY A 17 0.40 -20.34 26.39
N LYS A 18 -0.91 -20.37 26.13
CA LYS A 18 -1.55 -21.23 25.11
C LYS A 18 -1.48 -20.61 23.71
N THR A 19 -0.26 -20.32 23.24
CA THR A 19 -0.01 -19.57 21.99
C THR A 19 -0.70 -20.19 20.77
N THR A 20 -0.62 -21.51 20.59
CA THR A 20 -1.27 -22.19 19.45
C THR A 20 -2.78 -22.05 19.46
N LEU A 21 -3.40 -22.16 20.65
CA LEU A 21 -4.84 -21.97 20.79
C LEU A 21 -5.24 -20.51 20.54
N ALA A 22 -4.46 -19.56 21.06
CA ALA A 22 -4.69 -18.13 20.82
C ALA A 22 -4.59 -17.79 19.33
N LEU A 23 -3.64 -18.39 18.60
CA LEU A 23 -3.51 -18.22 17.15
C LEU A 23 -4.73 -18.77 16.41
N GLN A 24 -5.16 -19.99 16.72
CA GLN A 24 -6.36 -20.59 16.12
C GLN A 24 -7.63 -19.77 16.38
N LEU A 25 -7.78 -19.25 17.61
CA LEU A 25 -8.86 -18.33 17.95
C LEU A 25 -8.76 -17.04 17.13
N CYS A 26 -7.57 -16.43 17.03
CA CYS A 26 -7.36 -15.24 16.24
C CYS A 26 -7.74 -15.43 14.77
N GLU A 27 -7.30 -16.53 14.15
CA GLU A 27 -7.64 -16.89 12.78
C GLU A 27 -9.15 -17.12 12.58
N SER A 28 -9.84 -17.71 13.57
CA SER A 28 -11.29 -17.91 13.52
C SER A 28 -12.10 -16.61 13.50
N PHE A 29 -11.54 -15.51 14.01
CA PHE A 29 -12.15 -14.17 13.90
C PHE A 29 -11.67 -13.42 12.67
N LEU A 30 -10.37 -13.53 12.34
CA LEU A 30 -9.73 -12.80 11.25
C LEU A 30 -10.22 -13.26 9.87
N VAL A 31 -10.24 -14.57 9.62
CA VAL A 31 -10.57 -15.13 8.29
C VAL A 31 -11.99 -14.71 7.83
N PRO A 32 -13.05 -14.82 8.65
CA PRO A 32 -14.37 -14.34 8.24
C PRO A 32 -14.42 -12.84 7.93
N GLN A 33 -13.68 -11.99 8.65
CA GLN A 33 -13.65 -10.56 8.36
C GLN A 33 -13.00 -10.27 7.01
N LEU A 34 -11.89 -10.94 6.69
CA LEU A 34 -11.23 -10.82 5.40
C LEU A 34 -12.17 -11.21 4.25
N GLN A 35 -12.86 -12.35 4.38
CA GLN A 35 -13.78 -12.86 3.37
C GLN A 35 -15.01 -11.96 3.19
N ASN A 36 -15.56 -11.42 4.28
CA ASN A 36 -16.72 -10.53 4.24
C ASN A 36 -16.34 -9.07 3.92
N GLY A 37 -15.06 -8.74 3.90
CA GLY A 37 -14.56 -7.37 3.66
C GLY A 37 -14.81 -6.41 4.83
N ASP A 38 -15.03 -6.95 6.04
CA ASP A 38 -15.27 -6.18 7.25
C ASP A 38 -13.94 -5.66 7.81
N MET A 39 -13.89 -4.35 8.06
CA MET A 39 -12.71 -3.67 8.60
C MET A 39 -12.82 -3.43 10.12
N TYR A 40 -13.93 -3.83 10.76
CA TYR A 40 -14.12 -3.71 12.20
C TYR A 40 -13.12 -4.58 12.97
N CYS A 41 -12.24 -3.96 13.77
CA CYS A 41 -11.17 -4.64 14.53
C CYS A 41 -10.11 -5.35 13.67
N ILE A 42 -10.12 -5.22 12.35
CA ILE A 42 -9.19 -5.94 11.45
C ILE A 42 -7.71 -5.58 11.73
N TRP A 43 -7.45 -4.33 12.09
CA TRP A 43 -6.10 -3.85 12.45
C TRP A 43 -5.58 -4.56 13.70
N ASP A 44 -6.39 -4.62 14.75
CA ASP A 44 -6.04 -5.28 16.00
C ASP A 44 -5.84 -6.78 15.78
N LEU A 45 -6.74 -7.42 15.01
CA LEU A 45 -6.64 -8.85 14.70
C LEU A 45 -5.39 -9.18 13.88
N ILE A 46 -5.06 -8.41 12.84
CA ILE A 46 -3.85 -8.63 12.03
C ILE A 46 -2.58 -8.41 12.86
N PHE A 47 -2.57 -7.40 13.74
CA PHE A 47 -1.46 -7.15 14.64
C PHE A 47 -1.27 -8.28 15.66
N ILE A 48 -2.35 -8.74 16.29
CA ILE A 48 -2.31 -9.86 17.24
C ILE A 48 -1.89 -11.15 16.51
N TRP A 49 -2.48 -11.42 15.34
CA TRP A 49 -2.15 -12.56 14.50
C TRP A 49 -0.67 -12.56 14.13
N SER A 50 -0.08 -11.43 13.73
CA SER A 50 1.33 -11.39 13.33
C SER A 50 2.27 -11.78 14.47
N LYS A 51 2.01 -11.27 15.68
CA LYS A 51 2.79 -11.60 16.88
C LYS A 51 2.62 -13.06 17.29
N LEU A 52 1.38 -13.56 17.32
CA LEU A 52 1.09 -14.96 17.64
C LEU A 52 1.74 -15.90 16.63
N GLN A 53 1.71 -15.55 15.35
CA GLN A 53 2.22 -16.40 14.31
C GLN A 53 3.74 -16.51 14.35
N LEU A 54 4.46 -15.39 14.54
CA LEU A 54 5.91 -15.43 14.69
C LEU A 54 6.36 -16.09 16.00
N LYS A 55 5.55 -15.99 17.06
CA LYS A 55 5.79 -16.72 18.31
C LYS A 55 5.60 -18.24 18.12
N SER A 56 4.65 -18.66 17.28
CA SER A 56 4.42 -20.07 16.94
C SER A 56 5.42 -20.62 15.93
N ASN A 57 5.87 -19.80 14.98
CA ASN A 57 6.88 -20.13 13.97
C ASN A 57 7.72 -18.89 13.64
N PRO A 58 8.99 -18.82 14.06
CA PRO A 58 9.83 -17.62 13.91
C PRO A 58 10.33 -17.40 12.47
N SER A 59 9.98 -18.25 11.51
CA SER A 59 10.38 -18.08 10.11
C SER A 59 9.66 -16.91 9.45
N LYS A 60 10.43 -15.86 9.12
CA LYS A 60 9.94 -14.69 8.37
C LYS A 60 9.35 -15.07 7.01
N GLN A 61 9.96 -16.03 6.31
CA GLN A 61 9.44 -16.50 5.02
C GLN A 61 8.05 -17.11 5.18
N VAL A 62 7.86 -17.98 6.18
CA VAL A 62 6.55 -18.61 6.44
C VAL A 62 5.51 -17.55 6.81
N PHE A 63 5.91 -16.55 7.61
CA PHE A 63 5.04 -15.42 7.95
C PHE A 63 4.59 -14.64 6.70
N VAL A 64 5.51 -14.33 5.78
CA VAL A 64 5.20 -13.65 4.52
C VAL A 64 4.28 -14.50 3.65
N ASP A 65 4.56 -15.79 3.50
CA ASP A 65 3.73 -16.71 2.71
C ASP A 65 2.29 -16.73 3.23
N GLN A 66 2.10 -16.72 4.54
CA GLN A 66 0.78 -16.67 5.15
C GLN A 66 0.10 -15.32 5.03
N CYS A 67 0.84 -14.20 5.11
CA CYS A 67 0.29 -12.88 4.79
C CYS A 67 -0.31 -12.90 3.37
N TYR A 68 0.39 -13.48 2.40
CA TYR A 68 -0.13 -13.65 1.04
C TYR A 68 -1.36 -14.56 0.96
N GLN A 69 -1.41 -15.66 1.72
CA GLN A 69 -2.62 -16.51 1.77
C GLN A 69 -3.83 -15.73 2.32
N LEU A 70 -3.64 -14.95 3.37
CA LEU A 70 -4.71 -14.13 3.95
C LEU A 70 -5.14 -12.99 3.03
N LEU A 71 -4.19 -12.32 2.38
CA LEU A 71 -4.48 -11.31 1.36
C LEU A 71 -5.27 -11.88 0.18
N ARG A 72 -5.00 -13.12 -0.23
CA ARG A 72 -5.68 -13.78 -1.35
C ARG A 72 -7.16 -14.06 -1.08
N ILE A 73 -7.55 -14.30 0.17
CA ILE A 73 -8.95 -14.52 0.56
C ILE A 73 -9.69 -13.23 0.90
N ALA A 74 -8.98 -12.09 0.98
CA ALA A 74 -9.57 -10.82 1.33
C ALA A 74 -10.37 -10.24 0.16
N THR A 75 -11.59 -9.77 0.45
CA THR A 75 -12.46 -9.12 -0.55
C THR A 75 -12.37 -7.60 -0.52
N ASN A 76 -11.88 -7.02 0.58
CA ASN A 76 -11.66 -5.59 0.73
C ASN A 76 -10.17 -5.26 0.63
N VAL A 77 -9.76 -4.65 -0.49
CA VAL A 77 -8.36 -4.30 -0.78
C VAL A 77 -7.74 -3.37 0.26
N ARG A 78 -8.52 -2.62 1.05
CA ARG A 78 -7.99 -1.74 2.11
C ARG A 78 -7.19 -2.50 3.17
N VAL A 79 -7.40 -3.81 3.29
CA VAL A 79 -6.67 -4.65 4.22
C VAL A 79 -5.18 -4.78 3.91
N ILE A 80 -4.73 -4.41 2.70
CA ILE A 80 -3.29 -4.40 2.38
C ILE A 80 -2.51 -3.52 3.36
N PHE A 81 -3.08 -2.42 3.86
CA PHE A 81 -2.37 -1.49 4.74
C PHE A 81 -2.02 -2.08 6.11
N PRO A 82 -2.95 -2.72 6.86
CA PRO A 82 -2.58 -3.47 8.05
C PRO A 82 -1.52 -4.55 7.79
N PHE A 83 -1.63 -5.30 6.68
CA PHE A 83 -0.64 -6.32 6.33
C PHE A 83 0.73 -5.72 6.03
N MET A 84 0.80 -4.66 5.23
CA MET A 84 2.03 -3.94 4.96
C MET A 84 2.68 -3.41 6.24
N LYS A 85 1.86 -2.92 7.19
CA LYS A 85 2.36 -2.45 8.48
C LYS A 85 3.05 -3.58 9.25
N VAL A 86 2.40 -4.73 9.42
CA VAL A 86 3.02 -5.86 10.13
C VAL A 86 4.19 -6.46 9.34
N ILE A 87 4.13 -6.55 8.02
CA ILE A 87 5.25 -7.03 7.19
C ILE A 87 6.48 -6.15 7.39
N LYS A 88 6.33 -4.82 7.32
CA LYS A 88 7.43 -3.89 7.54
C LYS A 88 8.01 -4.01 8.95
N ASP A 89 7.14 -4.13 9.96
CA ASP A 89 7.56 -4.21 11.37
C ASP A 89 8.28 -5.53 11.70
N GLU A 90 7.82 -6.66 11.15
CA GLU A 90 8.37 -7.98 11.49
C GLU A 90 9.51 -8.45 10.57
N VAL A 91 9.49 -8.07 9.30
CA VAL A 91 10.45 -8.57 8.30
C VAL A 91 11.69 -7.67 8.25
N GLY A 92 11.58 -6.38 8.59
CA GLY A 92 12.67 -5.42 8.54
C GLY A 92 12.86 -4.82 7.15
N GLU A 93 14.11 -4.62 6.73
CA GLU A 93 14.46 -3.97 5.45
C GLU A 93 13.78 -4.65 4.24
N ASP A 94 13.79 -5.99 4.17
CA ASP A 94 13.15 -6.76 3.09
C ASP A 94 11.62 -6.58 3.08
N GLY A 95 11.02 -6.16 4.18
CA GLY A 95 9.58 -5.92 4.29
C GLY A 95 9.10 -4.76 3.41
N LEU A 96 9.96 -3.76 3.15
CA LEU A 96 9.61 -2.63 2.28
C LEU A 96 9.41 -3.08 0.83
N GLN A 97 10.29 -3.94 0.33
CA GLN A 97 10.18 -4.52 -1.01
C GLN A 97 8.84 -5.26 -1.17
N ILE A 98 8.48 -6.09 -0.21
CA ILE A 98 7.19 -6.82 -0.20
C ILE A 98 6.01 -5.83 -0.20
N CYS A 99 6.09 -4.74 0.56
CA CYS A 99 5.03 -3.73 0.58
C CYS A 99 4.84 -3.05 -0.80
N VAL A 100 5.93 -2.77 -1.51
CA VAL A 100 5.90 -2.21 -2.87
C VAL A 100 5.29 -3.21 -3.85
N GLU A 101 5.68 -4.49 -3.78
CA GLU A 101 5.11 -5.57 -4.60
C GLU A 101 3.59 -5.73 -4.36
N ILE A 102 3.15 -5.71 -3.09
CA ILE A 102 1.72 -5.73 -2.72
C ILE A 102 0.97 -4.54 -3.33
N CYS A 103 1.54 -3.34 -3.27
CA CYS A 103 0.94 -2.14 -3.88
C CYS A 103 0.82 -2.28 -5.40
N GLY A 104 1.87 -2.78 -6.07
CA GLY A 104 1.85 -3.05 -7.51
C GLY A 104 0.79 -4.08 -7.89
N CYS A 105 0.65 -5.17 -7.12
CA CYS A 105 -0.41 -6.16 -7.30
C CYS A 105 -1.80 -5.54 -7.09
N ALA A 106 -1.99 -4.71 -6.05
CA ALA A 106 -3.26 -4.06 -5.76
C ALA A 106 -3.69 -3.10 -6.89
N LEU A 107 -2.76 -2.37 -7.52
CA LEU A 107 -3.06 -1.50 -8.66
C LEU A 107 -3.49 -2.25 -9.93
N GLN A 108 -3.17 -3.54 -10.03
CA GLN A 108 -3.61 -4.39 -11.14
C GLN A 108 -5.02 -4.93 -10.97
N LEU A 109 -5.61 -4.81 -9.76
CA LEU A 109 -7.02 -5.10 -9.53
C LEU A 109 -7.90 -4.03 -10.18
N ASP A 110 -9.13 -4.39 -10.53
CA ASP A 110 -10.09 -3.44 -11.12
C ASP A 110 -10.63 -2.48 -10.05
N LEU A 111 -9.86 -1.43 -9.73
CA LEU A 111 -10.19 -0.40 -8.73
C LEU A 111 -11.00 0.77 -9.33
N ARG A 112 -11.71 0.57 -10.45
CA ARG A 112 -12.50 1.64 -11.09
C ARG A 112 -13.52 2.27 -10.15
N GLU A 113 -14.14 1.45 -9.32
CA GLU A 113 -15.19 1.87 -8.38
C GLU A 113 -14.64 2.41 -7.04
N ASP A 114 -13.32 2.42 -6.81
CA ASP A 114 -12.69 3.00 -5.60
C ASP A 114 -11.46 3.87 -5.95
N PRO A 115 -11.66 5.08 -6.51
CA PRO A 115 -10.57 6.00 -6.84
C PRO A 115 -9.81 6.49 -5.60
N ASN A 116 -10.47 6.53 -4.43
CA ASN A 116 -9.84 6.91 -3.18
C ASN A 116 -8.80 5.87 -2.76
N MET A 117 -9.14 4.59 -2.82
CA MET A 117 -8.20 3.51 -2.54
C MET A 117 -7.05 3.50 -3.53
N LYS A 118 -7.33 3.68 -4.83
CA LYS A 118 -6.29 3.77 -5.85
C LYS A 118 -5.32 4.93 -5.56
N SER A 119 -5.84 6.08 -5.13
CA SER A 119 -5.02 7.23 -4.71
C SER A 119 -4.14 6.89 -3.50
N LEU A 120 -4.69 6.24 -2.48
CA LEU A 120 -3.93 5.81 -1.30
C LEU A 120 -2.77 4.87 -1.67
N ILE A 121 -2.96 3.97 -2.63
CA ILE A 121 -1.89 3.07 -3.09
C ILE A 121 -0.77 3.87 -3.78
N TYR A 122 -1.09 4.82 -4.66
CA TYR A 122 -0.07 5.68 -5.26
C TYR A 122 0.69 6.51 -4.21
N LYS A 123 -0.01 7.05 -3.21
CA LYS A 123 0.60 7.78 -2.09
C LYS A 123 1.53 6.87 -1.26
N ALA A 124 1.13 5.62 -1.03
CA ALA A 124 1.96 4.64 -0.32
C ALA A 124 3.24 4.31 -1.10
N ILE A 125 3.14 4.08 -2.42
CA ILE A 125 4.31 3.83 -3.27
C ILE A 125 5.27 5.02 -3.26
N ALA A 126 4.76 6.24 -3.42
CA ALA A 126 5.58 7.45 -3.36
C ALA A 126 6.29 7.61 -2.00
N HIS A 127 5.62 7.24 -0.91
CA HIS A 127 6.21 7.24 0.43
C HIS A 127 7.31 6.18 0.59
N PHE A 128 7.18 5.02 -0.05
CA PHE A 128 8.17 3.94 0.02
C PHE A 128 9.41 4.18 -0.84
N LEU A 129 9.26 4.95 -1.92
CA LEU A 129 10.30 5.21 -2.92
C LEU A 129 10.60 6.72 -3.03
N PRO A 130 10.99 7.39 -1.93
CA PRO A 130 11.14 8.85 -1.91
C PRO A 130 12.34 9.36 -2.73
N ASN A 131 13.25 8.49 -3.13
CA ASN A 131 14.45 8.84 -3.91
C ASN A 131 14.30 8.55 -5.40
N ASP A 132 13.14 8.03 -5.84
CA ASP A 132 12.90 7.68 -7.25
C ASP A 132 12.00 8.75 -7.90
N LEU A 133 12.62 9.77 -8.48
CA LEU A 133 11.91 10.92 -9.04
C LEU A 133 10.93 10.53 -10.16
N GLU A 134 11.25 9.52 -10.97
CA GLU A 134 10.35 9.02 -12.02
C GLU A 134 9.08 8.45 -11.39
N ILE A 135 9.23 7.59 -10.38
CA ILE A 135 8.09 7.00 -9.66
C ILE A 135 7.29 8.07 -8.93
N LEU A 136 7.95 9.02 -8.26
CA LEU A 136 7.29 10.12 -7.55
C LEU A 136 6.43 10.95 -8.49
N ARG A 137 6.97 11.34 -9.66
CA ARG A 137 6.25 12.11 -10.68
C ARG A 137 5.04 11.36 -11.20
N ILE A 138 5.18 10.07 -11.53
CA ILE A 138 4.08 9.22 -12.01
C ILE A 138 2.99 9.08 -10.92
N CYS A 139 3.38 8.82 -9.67
CA CYS A 139 2.44 8.69 -8.57
C CYS A 139 1.70 10.00 -8.30
N ALA A 140 2.40 11.14 -8.27
CA ALA A 140 1.80 12.45 -8.04
C ALA A 140 0.75 12.80 -9.11
N LEU A 141 1.05 12.53 -10.39
CA LEU A 141 0.09 12.75 -11.46
C LEU A 141 -1.11 11.80 -11.39
N SER A 142 -0.86 10.54 -11.06
CA SER A 142 -1.94 9.57 -10.85
C SER A 142 -2.88 10.01 -9.72
N VAL A 143 -2.32 10.49 -8.59
CA VAL A 143 -3.08 11.06 -7.47
C VAL A 143 -3.86 12.29 -7.92
N PHE A 144 -3.22 13.22 -8.64
CA PHE A 144 -3.89 14.42 -9.15
C PHE A 144 -5.08 14.08 -10.05
N PHE A 145 -4.94 13.12 -10.97
CA PHE A 145 -6.03 12.73 -11.85
C PHE A 145 -7.23 12.11 -11.11
N LEU A 146 -6.97 11.45 -9.97
CA LEU A 146 -8.00 10.86 -9.12
C LEU A 146 -8.66 11.88 -8.19
N GLU A 147 -7.89 12.76 -7.56
CA GLU A 147 -8.38 13.66 -6.50
C GLU A 147 -8.77 15.06 -7.00
N ARG A 148 -8.06 15.58 -8.01
CA ARG A 148 -8.27 16.91 -8.62
C ARG A 148 -8.38 18.04 -7.59
N THR A 149 -7.41 18.07 -6.67
CA THR A 149 -7.27 19.10 -5.62
C THR A 149 -6.07 20.01 -5.91
N LEU A 150 -6.10 21.25 -5.40
CA LEU A 150 -4.94 22.15 -5.45
C LEU A 150 -3.70 21.56 -4.78
N GLU A 151 -3.87 20.88 -3.64
CA GLU A 151 -2.78 20.20 -2.94
C GLU A 151 -2.07 19.17 -3.83
N SER A 152 -2.84 18.27 -4.46
CA SER A 152 -2.27 17.27 -5.38
C SER A 152 -1.58 17.92 -6.59
N TYR A 153 -2.10 19.04 -7.09
CA TYR A 153 -1.47 19.80 -8.15
C TYR A 153 -0.15 20.44 -7.71
N TYR A 154 -0.06 21.02 -6.51
CA TYR A 154 1.18 21.60 -6.01
C TYR A 154 2.27 20.54 -5.83
N THR A 155 1.91 19.31 -5.42
CA THR A 155 2.85 18.19 -5.40
C THR A 155 3.40 17.88 -6.80
N VAL A 156 2.52 17.81 -7.81
CA VAL A 156 2.92 17.63 -9.22
C VAL A 156 3.84 18.76 -9.67
N GLU A 157 3.44 20.01 -9.43
CA GLU A 157 4.20 21.19 -9.83
C GLU A 157 5.60 21.20 -9.21
N HIS A 158 5.71 20.86 -7.93
CA HIS A 158 6.99 20.79 -7.23
C HIS A 158 7.92 19.74 -7.87
N LEU A 159 7.43 18.52 -8.08
CA LEU A 159 8.24 17.40 -8.59
C LEU A 159 8.67 17.59 -10.05
N TYR A 160 7.86 18.25 -10.88
CA TYR A 160 8.20 18.53 -12.28
C TYR A 160 9.07 19.78 -12.47
N LYS A 161 9.26 20.60 -11.42
CA LYS A 161 10.25 21.67 -11.40
C LYS A 161 11.63 21.20 -10.95
N CYS A 162 11.73 20.05 -10.29
CA CYS A 162 13.01 19.42 -9.98
C CYS A 162 13.77 19.11 -11.28
N ALA A 163 15.10 19.28 -11.25
CA ALA A 163 15.95 18.89 -12.38
C ALA A 163 15.82 17.37 -12.62
N ASP A 164 15.98 16.96 -13.87
CA ASP A 164 16.02 15.53 -14.18
C ASP A 164 17.28 14.92 -13.56
N GLU A 165 17.08 13.87 -12.77
CA GLU A 165 18.14 13.11 -12.12
C GLU A 165 18.17 11.71 -12.74
N GLU A 166 19.36 11.23 -13.08
CA GLU A 166 19.52 9.82 -13.46
C GLU A 166 19.21 8.94 -12.25
N TYR A 167 18.42 7.89 -12.47
CA TYR A 167 18.14 6.91 -11.42
C TYR A 167 19.44 6.31 -10.89
N ASN A 168 19.62 6.37 -9.57
CA ASN A 168 20.77 5.78 -8.88
C ASN A 168 20.34 4.58 -8.05
N GLU A 169 20.73 3.38 -8.49
CA GLU A 169 20.39 2.14 -7.78
C GLU A 169 20.95 2.10 -6.35
N CYS A 170 22.07 2.77 -6.08
CA CYS A 170 22.70 2.80 -4.75
C CYS A 170 21.89 3.59 -3.71
N THR A 171 20.96 4.45 -4.14
CA THR A 171 20.08 5.22 -3.24
C THR A 171 18.67 4.65 -3.14
N SER A 172 18.40 3.55 -3.85
CA SER A 172 17.11 2.87 -3.85
C SER A 172 16.88 2.11 -2.55
N SER A 173 15.65 2.16 -2.06
CA SER A 173 15.18 1.42 -0.89
C SER A 173 14.67 0.01 -1.24
N VAL A 174 14.63 -0.34 -2.54
CA VAL A 174 14.20 -1.66 -3.05
C VAL A 174 15.13 -2.14 -4.16
N GLN A 175 15.11 -3.45 -4.43
CA GLN A 175 15.84 -4.04 -5.55
C GLN A 175 15.38 -3.48 -6.90
N ASN A 176 16.31 -3.27 -7.82
CA ASN A 176 16.02 -2.73 -9.16
C ASN A 176 15.01 -3.59 -9.96
N ARG A 177 14.97 -4.91 -9.70
CA ARG A 177 13.95 -5.80 -10.25
C ARG A 177 12.52 -5.35 -9.89
N VAL A 178 12.29 -4.98 -8.63
CA VAL A 178 10.97 -4.55 -8.14
C VAL A 178 10.55 -3.26 -8.83
N ARG A 179 11.48 -2.31 -8.94
CA ARG A 179 11.29 -1.06 -9.69
C ARG A 179 10.90 -1.35 -11.15
N PHE A 180 11.63 -2.25 -11.81
CA PHE A 180 11.40 -2.63 -13.20
C PHE A 180 10.02 -3.27 -13.41
N GLU A 181 9.57 -4.13 -12.49
CA GLU A 181 8.23 -4.73 -12.53
C GLU A 181 7.12 -3.70 -12.22
N LEU A 182 7.41 -2.72 -11.35
CA LEU A 182 6.44 -1.70 -10.91
C LEU A 182 6.17 -0.62 -11.97
N LEU A 183 7.20 -0.10 -12.63
CA LEU A 183 7.08 1.04 -13.55
C LEU A 183 6.01 0.85 -14.65
N PRO A 184 5.95 -0.31 -15.35
CA PRO A 184 4.89 -0.55 -16.34
C PRO A 184 3.47 -0.51 -15.75
N ILE A 185 3.29 -0.98 -14.52
CA ILE A 185 2.00 -0.96 -13.81
C ILE A 185 1.59 0.49 -13.55
N LEU A 186 2.52 1.33 -13.07
CA LEU A 186 2.25 2.73 -12.79
C LEU A 186 1.92 3.52 -14.06
N LYS A 187 2.70 3.33 -15.13
CA LYS A 187 2.51 4.03 -16.41
C LYS A 187 1.17 3.69 -17.07
N LYS A 188 0.64 2.46 -16.91
CA LYS A 188 -0.68 2.05 -17.42
C LYS A 188 -1.84 2.89 -16.86
N GLY A 189 -1.67 3.49 -15.68
CA GLY A 189 -2.69 4.33 -15.04
C GLY A 189 -2.78 5.75 -15.59
N LEU A 190 -1.83 6.17 -16.43
CA LEU A 190 -1.76 7.53 -16.94
C LEU A 190 -2.60 7.69 -18.23
N PHE A 191 -3.17 8.88 -18.39
CA PHE A 191 -3.94 9.22 -19.60
C PHE A 191 -3.04 9.47 -20.82
N PHE A 192 -1.76 9.78 -20.58
CA PHE A 192 -0.76 10.05 -21.60
C PHE A 192 0.61 9.58 -21.11
N ASP A 193 1.54 9.42 -22.03
CA ASP A 193 2.88 8.94 -21.70
C ASP A 193 3.74 10.07 -21.07
N PRO A 194 4.29 9.85 -19.86
CA PRO A 194 5.09 10.84 -19.14
C PRO A 194 6.39 11.23 -19.84
N GLU A 195 6.88 10.44 -20.80
CA GLU A 195 8.08 10.79 -21.60
C GLU A 195 7.86 12.02 -22.50
N PHE A 196 6.60 12.40 -22.77
CA PHE A 196 6.25 13.57 -23.59
C PHE A 196 5.83 14.79 -22.76
N TRP A 197 5.99 14.74 -21.44
CA TRP A 197 5.51 15.77 -20.54
C TRP A 197 6.58 16.77 -20.14
N ASN A 198 6.81 17.80 -20.97
CA ASN A 198 7.43 19.00 -20.43
C ASN A 198 6.49 19.67 -19.42
N PHE A 199 7.06 20.35 -18.42
CA PHE A 199 6.29 20.95 -17.32
C PHE A 199 5.18 21.89 -17.80
N LEU A 200 5.39 22.62 -18.90
CA LEU A 200 4.38 23.53 -19.47
C LEU A 200 3.11 22.78 -19.87
N MET A 201 3.25 21.62 -20.54
CA MET A 201 2.11 20.78 -20.93
C MET A 201 1.39 20.20 -19.71
N ILE A 202 2.12 19.74 -18.69
CA ILE A 202 1.50 19.25 -17.45
C ILE A 202 0.70 20.36 -16.78
N LYS A 203 1.31 21.54 -16.60
CA LYS A 203 0.66 22.69 -16.00
C LYS A 203 -0.65 23.03 -16.72
N GLN A 204 -0.62 23.13 -18.05
CA GLN A 204 -1.82 23.43 -18.84
C GLN A 204 -2.92 22.38 -18.65
N ASN A 205 -2.58 21.09 -18.73
CA ASN A 205 -3.57 20.02 -18.57
C ASN A 205 -4.13 19.96 -17.14
N CYS A 206 -3.29 20.09 -16.12
CA CYS A 206 -3.73 20.09 -14.73
C CYS A 206 -4.65 21.28 -14.43
N LEU A 207 -4.30 22.49 -14.87
CA LEU A 207 -5.13 23.68 -14.67
C LEU A 207 -6.49 23.54 -15.39
N ALA A 208 -6.49 22.99 -16.61
CA ALA A 208 -7.74 22.72 -17.32
C ALA A 208 -8.65 21.71 -16.58
N LEU A 209 -8.06 20.72 -15.91
CA LEU A 209 -8.79 19.72 -15.13
C LEU A 209 -9.26 20.22 -13.75
N LEU A 210 -8.60 21.25 -13.19
CA LEU A 210 -9.03 21.90 -11.94
C LEU A 210 -10.27 22.79 -12.15
N GLY A 211 -10.46 23.33 -13.36
CA GLY A 211 -11.56 24.23 -13.67
C GLY A 211 -11.54 25.48 -12.78
N ASP A 212 -12.71 25.90 -12.28
CA ASP A 212 -12.85 27.11 -11.46
C ASP A 212 -12.05 27.06 -10.14
N LYS A 213 -11.66 25.87 -9.67
CA LYS A 213 -10.81 25.70 -8.47
C LYS A 213 -9.38 26.21 -8.65
N ALA A 214 -8.97 26.56 -9.86
CA ALA A 214 -7.67 27.13 -10.15
C ALA A 214 -7.57 28.65 -9.88
N LEU A 215 -8.70 29.30 -9.58
CA LEU A 215 -8.82 30.76 -9.37
C LEU A 215 -8.87 31.19 -7.89
N ASP A 216 -8.93 30.23 -6.97
CA ASP A 216 -8.80 30.43 -5.51
C ASP A 216 -7.33 30.23 -5.07
#